data_AF-A0A7K3A6C6-F1
#
_entry.id   AF-A0A7K3A6C6-F1
#
_cell.length_a   1.000
_cell.length_b   1.000
_cell.length_c   1.000
_cell.angle_alpha   90.00
_cell.angle_beta   90.00
_cell.angle_gamma   90.00
#
_symmetry.space_group_name_H-M   'P 1'
#
loop_
_entity.id
_entity.type
_entity.pdbx_description
1 polymer ?
#
loop_
_entity_poly.entity_id
_entity_poly.type
_entity_poly.pdbx_seq_one_letter_code
_entity_poly.pdbx_strand_id
1 'polypeptide(L)' 'MDLDRTRQSARFNEGKAAFAKGDPSDGSPYDEYSADQAQQFDARYWKQGWLAARTAREAATPPAGASAGQ' A
#
# COMPACT_ATOMS: atom_id res chain seq x y z
N MET A 1 -18.03 15.89 -7.43
CA MET A 1 -16.74 15.24 -7.77
C MET A 1 -16.38 14.28 -6.63
N ASP A 2 -17.22 13.27 -6.39
CA ASP A 2 -17.08 12.35 -5.23
C ASP A 2 -16.64 10.93 -5.63
N LEU A 3 -16.75 10.62 -6.92
CA LEU A 3 -16.39 9.31 -7.49
C LEU A 3 -14.89 9.03 -7.37
N ASP A 4 -14.04 10.01 -7.67
CA ASP A 4 -12.58 9.87 -7.56
C ASP A 4 -12.11 9.68 -6.11
N ARG A 5 -12.74 10.37 -5.15
CA ARG A 5 -12.41 10.23 -3.72
C ARG A 5 -12.82 8.85 -3.18
N THR A 6 -13.97 8.36 -3.63
CA THR A 6 -14.46 7.02 -3.29
C THR A 6 -13.54 5.94 -3.88
N ARG A 7 -13.19 6.07 -5.18
CA ARG A 7 -12.27 5.17 -5.87
C ARG A 7 -10.89 5.17 -5.22
N GLN A 8 -10.35 6.34 -4.93
CA GLN A 8 -9.09 6.50 -4.20
C GLN A 8 -9.10 5.72 -2.88
N SER A 9 -10.14 5.93 -2.06
CA SER A 9 -10.26 5.27 -0.76
C SER A 9 -10.39 3.75 -0.91
N ALA A 10 -11.10 3.27 -1.94
CA ALA A 10 -11.21 1.85 -2.24
C ALA A 10 -9.84 1.24 -2.59
N ARG A 11 -9.10 1.85 -3.53
CA ARG A 11 -7.76 1.39 -3.93
C ARG A 11 -6.77 1.42 -2.78
N PHE A 12 -6.81 2.47 -1.96
CA PHE A 12 -5.99 2.58 -0.76
C PHE A 12 -6.27 1.45 0.25
N ASN A 13 -7.55 1.17 0.54
CA ASN A 13 -7.92 0.08 1.43
C ASN A 13 -7.57 -1.30 0.86
N GLU A 14 -7.68 -1.48 -0.45
CA GLU A 14 -7.29 -2.70 -1.16
C GLU A 14 -5.78 -2.98 -1.00
N GLY A 15 -4.92 -1.97 -1.19
CA GLY A 15 -3.48 -2.10 -0.97
C GLY A 15 -3.11 -2.45 0.47
N LYS A 16 -3.80 -1.85 1.45
CA LYS A 16 -3.63 -2.21 2.87
C LYS A 16 -3.99 -3.68 3.12
N ALA A 17 -5.08 -4.15 2.52
CA ALA A 17 -5.53 -5.54 2.66
C ALA A 17 -4.56 -6.52 2.00
N ALA A 18 -3.97 -6.16 0.85
CA ALA A 18 -2.95 -6.96 0.18
C ALA A 18 -1.70 -7.13 1.06
N PHE A 19 -1.19 -6.04 1.67
CA PHE A 19 -0.10 -6.16 2.65
C PHE A 19 -0.47 -7.09 3.81
N ALA A 20 -1.68 -6.99 4.35
CA ALA A 20 -2.15 -7.84 5.44
C ALA A 20 -2.21 -9.34 5.07
N LYS A 21 -2.40 -9.66 3.79
CA LYS A 21 -2.35 -11.02 3.24
C LYS A 21 -0.93 -11.51 2.96
N GLY A 22 0.07 -10.62 3.00
CA GLY A 22 1.45 -10.93 2.65
C GLY A 22 1.77 -10.78 1.16
N ASP A 23 0.91 -10.12 0.39
CA ASP A 23 1.20 -9.84 -1.02
C ASP A 23 2.43 -8.92 -1.16
N PRO A 24 3.30 -9.15 -2.16
CA PRO A 24 4.44 -8.29 -2.42
C PRO A 24 4.00 -6.91 -2.92
N SER A 25 4.87 -5.90 -2.77
CA SER A 25 4.59 -4.54 -3.24
C SER A 25 4.42 -4.40 -4.75
N ASP A 26 4.96 -5.35 -5.51
CA ASP A 26 4.83 -5.44 -6.97
C ASP A 26 3.59 -6.27 -7.39
N GLY A 27 2.88 -6.86 -6.43
CA GLY A 27 1.67 -7.65 -6.67
C GLY A 27 0.42 -6.83 -6.95
N SER A 28 0.58 -5.56 -7.35
CA SER A 28 -0.55 -4.70 -7.74
C SER A 28 -1.23 -5.31 -8.97
N PRO A 29 -2.57 -5.46 -8.99
CA PRO A 29 -3.28 -5.90 -10.19
C PRO A 29 -3.38 -4.80 -11.26
N TYR A 30 -2.97 -3.57 -10.93
CA TYR A 30 -3.00 -2.40 -11.81
C TYR A 30 -1.59 -2.08 -12.32
N ASP A 31 -1.51 -1.75 -13.61
CA ASP A 31 -0.26 -1.42 -14.28
C ASP A 31 0.08 0.09 -14.15
N GLU A 32 1.17 0.40 -13.45
CA GLU A 32 1.61 1.79 -13.24
C GLU A 32 2.23 2.43 -14.49
N TYR A 33 2.61 1.62 -15.48
CA TYR A 33 3.20 2.07 -16.75
C TYR A 33 2.21 2.07 -17.91
N SER A 34 0.93 1.80 -17.64
CA SER A 34 -0.10 1.71 -18.66
C SER A 34 -0.31 3.05 -19.34
N ALA A 35 -0.68 3.05 -20.63
CA ALA A 35 -1.16 4.26 -21.30
C ALA A 35 -2.52 4.74 -20.74
N ASP A 36 -3.23 3.89 -19.98
CA ASP A 36 -4.51 4.22 -19.36
C ASP A 36 -4.32 4.96 -18.02
N GLN A 37 -4.83 6.19 -17.94
CA GLN A 37 -4.73 7.01 -16.74
C GLN A 37 -5.50 6.43 -15.54
N ALA A 38 -6.54 5.63 -15.79
CA ALA A 38 -7.30 4.97 -14.74
C ALA A 38 -6.47 3.86 -14.07
N GLN A 39 -5.69 3.11 -14.85
CA GLN A 39 -4.74 2.13 -14.32
C GLN A 39 -3.62 2.78 -13.53
N GLN A 40 -3.04 3.87 -14.03
CA GLN A 40 -2.01 4.61 -13.28
C GLN A 40 -2.56 5.16 -11.95
N PHE A 41 -3.80 5.69 -11.97
CA PHE A 41 -4.49 6.16 -10.77
C PHE A 41 -4.66 5.02 -9.75
N ASP A 42 -5.20 3.88 -10.21
CA ASP A 42 -5.46 2.75 -9.34
C ASP A 42 -4.16 2.15 -8.76
N ALA A 43 -3.14 1.97 -9.59
CA ALA A 43 -1.82 1.49 -9.19
C ALA A 43 -1.19 2.39 -8.14
N ARG A 44 -1.23 3.72 -8.35
CA ARG A 44 -0.69 4.70 -7.41
C ARG A 44 -1.34 4.57 -6.03
N TYR A 45 -2.67 4.57 -5.95
CA TYR A 45 -3.35 4.56 -4.66
C TYR A 45 -3.35 3.20 -3.97
N TRP A 46 -3.35 2.11 -4.73
CA TRP A 46 -3.09 0.78 -4.20
C TRP A 46 -1.71 0.69 -3.54
N LYS A 47 -0.66 1.13 -4.25
CA LYS A 47 0.73 1.11 -3.76
C LYS A 47 0.91 1.98 -2.50
N GLN A 48 0.26 3.14 -2.46
CA GLN A 48 0.24 4.00 -1.26
C GLN A 48 -0.41 3.31 -0.06
N GLY A 49 -1.52 2.60 -0.25
CA GLY A 49 -2.18 1.82 0.79
C GLY A 49 -1.31 0.70 1.33
N TRP A 50 -0.65 -0.04 0.43
CA TRP A 50 0.28 -1.10 0.79
C TRP A 50 1.46 -0.56 1.62
N LEU A 51 2.09 0.54 1.15
CA LEU A 51 3.20 1.19 1.86
C LEU A 51 2.77 1.70 3.23
N ALA A 52 1.59 2.31 3.35
CA ALA A 52 1.07 2.77 4.63
C ALA A 52 0.87 1.62 5.63
N ALA A 53 0.35 0.47 5.18
CA ALA A 53 0.21 -0.71 6.03
C ALA A 53 1.58 -1.29 6.44
N ARG A 54 2.54 -1.32 5.52
CA ARG A 54 3.91 -1.72 5.80
C ARG A 54 4.55 -0.82 6.85
N THR A 55 4.54 0.49 6.63
CA THR A 55 5.12 1.47 7.56
C THR A 55 4.46 1.39 8.94
N ALA A 56 3.14 1.20 9.01
CA ALA A 56 2.46 1.00 10.28
C ALA A 56 2.89 -0.30 10.98
N ARG A 57 3.10 -1.40 10.23
CA ARG A 57 3.63 -2.65 10.78
C ARG A 57 5.08 -2.50 11.26
N GLU A 58 5.92 -1.81 10.49
CA GLU A 58 7.30 -1.51 10.85
C GLU A 58 7.36 -0.63 12.11
N ALA A 59 6.52 0.40 12.20
CA ALA A 59 6.44 1.25 13.40
C ALA A 59 5.91 0.51 14.64
N ALA A 60 5.02 -0.47 14.46
CA ALA A 60 4.52 -1.32 15.54
C ALA A 60 5.49 -2.43 15.96
N THR A 61 6.50 -2.72 15.12
CA THR A 61 7.53 -3.70 15.42
C THR A 61 8.72 -2.95 16.01
N PRO A 62 8.95 -2.99 17.34
CA PRO A 62 10.16 -2.40 17.90
C PRO A 62 11.38 -3.00 17.20
N PRO A 63 12.42 -2.21 16.89
CA PRO A 63 13.60 -2.70 16.20
C PRO A 63 14.14 -3.93 16.94
N ALA A 64 14.20 -5.06 16.24
CA ALA A 64 14.82 -6.28 16.71
C ALA A 64 16.33 -6.03 16.83
N GLY A 65 16.74 -5.40 17.95
CA GLY A 65 18.09 -4.91 18.14
C GLY A 65 18.28 -3.85 19.23
N ALA A 66 17.23 -3.38 19.91
CA ALA A 66 17.40 -2.53 21.10
C ALA A 66 17.46 -3.34 22.42
N SER A 67 18.16 -4.47 22.42
CA SER A 67 18.52 -5.20 23.65
C SER A 67 19.80 -6.03 23.46
N ALA A 68 20.92 -5.41 23.83
CA ALA A 68 22.18 -5.95 24.39
C ALA A 68 23.27 -4.91 24.07
N GLY A 69 23.98 -4.24 24.98
CA GLY A 69 24.10 -4.19 26.43
C GLY A 69 24.90 -2.90 26.74
N GLN A 70 24.75 -2.33 27.94
CA GLN A 70 25.85 -2.12 28.90
C GLN A 70 27.13 -1.47 28.35
#